data_AF-A0A9E4D3B5-F1
#
_entry.id   AF-A0A9E4D3B5-F1
#
_cell.length_a   1.000
_cell.length_b   1.000
_cell.length_c   1.000
_cell.angle_alpha   90.00
_cell.angle_beta   90.00
_cell.angle_gamma   90.00
#
_symmetry.space_group_name_H-M   'P 1'
#
loop_
_entity.id
_entity.type
_entity.pdbx_description
1 polymer ?
#
loop_
_entity_poly.entity_id
_entity_poly.type
_entity_poly.pdbx_seq_one_letter_code
_entity_poly.pdbx_strand_id
1 'polypeptide(L)'
;QPENQDLLSPQNRVRVIVTKAALQEGWDCPFAYVLCSLAAASNQSAMTQLVGRILRQPYALKTGRAALDECYVVTHHAATRDVVEAIKTGLERDGLADLVIEVPQEAGASNPGTARKIERRAEFRSLQVYLPKVLRVDDGAMRDLDYETDILAAIDWRDYSPAGVVADIPDNPAHVAAQLQRIALSDVEEDGYFRAEVVAPAAETLRFDAPYAVRMISDLVPNPFVARGIVADLVAGLEARGFDAAKLGDASGVIIDRLRVALTKERDARSEALFRAAVKAGDIQFRLRLDGNNWRMPDHMLTTEPPNSPHLTGADGGALDRSLFSPVFRNELNGEEQNVAVHLDGDGTVKWWHRNVAKASYGMGLQGWKRGRIYPDFIFATGGTAGAGRIVVLETKGDHLQNPDTDYKRAVLDFLTQSFSWDHAVPAGQLQLAMTGETVECALVLMEDLPSVLPALVSGAYNLP
;
A
#
# COMPACT_ATOMS: atom_id res chain seq x y z
N GLN A 1 22.62 11.89 -19.12
CA GLN A 1 21.84 11.61 -17.90
C GLN A 1 21.29 12.95 -17.40
N PRO A 2 19.96 13.15 -17.41
CA PRO A 2 19.32 14.41 -17.00
C PRO A 2 19.40 14.69 -15.48
N GLU A 3 19.95 13.74 -14.71
CA GLU A 3 19.92 13.66 -13.25
C GLU A 3 21.02 14.51 -12.58
N ASN A 4 21.94 15.09 -13.36
CA ASN A 4 23.06 15.91 -12.91
C ASN A 4 23.11 17.29 -13.59
N GLN A 5 21.99 17.76 -14.15
CA GLN A 5 21.91 19.09 -14.77
C GLN A 5 21.47 20.14 -13.75
N ASP A 6 22.16 21.27 -13.71
CA ASP A 6 21.70 22.44 -12.97
C ASP A 6 20.41 22.97 -13.63
N LEU A 7 19.27 22.69 -13.00
CA LEU A 7 17.97 23.12 -13.47
C LEU A 7 17.72 24.63 -13.27
N LEU A 8 18.50 25.29 -12.41
CA LEU A 8 18.43 26.73 -12.16
C LEU A 8 19.20 27.54 -13.21
N SER A 9 20.07 26.88 -13.99
CA SER A 9 20.83 27.54 -15.04
C SER A 9 19.89 28.13 -16.12
N PRO A 10 20.02 29.43 -16.46
CA PRO A 10 19.28 30.05 -17.56
C PRO A 10 19.51 29.38 -18.92
N GLN A 11 20.63 28.64 -19.06
CA GLN A 11 21.02 27.93 -20.26
C GLN A 11 20.40 26.53 -20.34
N ASN A 12 19.79 26.05 -19.26
CA ASN A 12 19.10 24.77 -19.26
C ASN A 12 17.88 24.86 -20.18
N ARG A 13 17.66 23.83 -21.00
CA ARG A 13 16.54 23.73 -21.96
C ARG A 13 15.35 22.94 -21.43
N VAL A 14 15.48 22.27 -20.28
CA VAL A 14 14.39 21.52 -19.66
C VAL A 14 13.31 22.51 -19.19
N ARG A 15 12.07 22.30 -19.66
CA ARG A 15 10.91 23.14 -19.34
C ARG A 15 9.71 22.35 -18.81
N VAL A 16 9.74 21.03 -18.95
CA VAL A 16 8.67 20.12 -18.54
C VAL A 16 9.30 18.92 -17.84
N ILE A 17 8.76 18.56 -16.69
CA ILE A 17 9.14 17.37 -15.92
C ILE A 17 7.89 16.49 -15.83
N VAL A 18 8.01 15.22 -16.23
CA VAL A 18 6.93 14.23 -16.12
C VAL A 18 7.37 13.16 -15.14
N THR A 19 6.58 12.93 -14.09
CA THR A 19 6.91 11.98 -13.01
C THR A 19 5.70 11.14 -12.62
N LYS A 20 5.93 9.89 -12.22
CA LYS A 20 4.88 8.93 -11.79
C LYS A 20 4.71 8.87 -10.27
N ALA A 21 5.77 9.08 -9.50
CA ALA A 21 5.76 9.04 -8.03
C ALA A 21 6.96 9.75 -7.37
N ALA A 22 7.79 10.48 -8.11
CA ALA A 22 9.17 10.73 -7.71
C ALA A 22 9.50 12.21 -7.45
N LEU A 23 8.76 12.86 -6.54
CA LEU A 23 9.16 14.17 -6.00
C LEU A 23 8.96 14.26 -4.47
N GLN A 24 8.83 13.12 -3.78
CA GLN A 24 8.62 13.07 -2.32
C GLN A 24 9.88 13.47 -1.53
N GLU A 25 11.07 13.09 -2.00
CA GLU A 25 12.35 13.46 -1.36
C GLU A 25 13.26 14.22 -2.35
N GLY A 26 13.88 15.31 -1.88
CA GLY A 26 14.97 16.00 -2.59
C GLY A 26 14.62 16.94 -3.76
N TRP A 27 13.34 17.19 -4.05
CA TRP A 27 12.93 18.16 -5.08
C TRP A 27 12.66 19.54 -4.48
N ASP A 28 13.53 20.51 -4.76
CA ASP A 28 13.32 21.95 -4.49
C ASP A 28 13.53 22.70 -5.80
N CYS A 29 12.43 23.06 -6.46
CA CYS A 29 12.41 23.60 -7.81
C CYS A 29 11.60 24.90 -7.82
N PRO A 30 12.19 26.02 -7.39
CA PRO A 30 11.46 27.27 -7.18
C PRO A 30 10.96 27.94 -8.48
N PHE A 31 11.33 27.41 -9.65
CA PHE A 31 10.89 27.89 -10.97
C PHE A 31 9.71 27.10 -11.55
N ALA A 32 9.16 26.13 -10.81
CA ALA A 32 7.94 25.46 -11.22
C ALA A 32 6.75 26.42 -11.01
N TYR A 33 5.99 26.71 -12.06
CA TYR A 33 4.80 27.60 -11.98
C TYR A 33 3.49 26.86 -12.29
N VAL A 34 3.58 25.71 -12.97
CA VAL A 34 2.42 24.93 -13.42
C VAL A 34 2.56 23.47 -12.96
N LEU A 35 1.61 23.01 -12.17
CA LEU A 35 1.43 21.61 -11.82
C LEU A 35 0.31 21.02 -12.69
N CYS A 36 0.60 19.95 -13.43
CA CYS A 36 -0.43 19.21 -14.16
C CYS A 36 -0.63 17.84 -13.52
N SER A 37 -1.79 17.65 -12.88
CA SER A 37 -2.22 16.36 -12.35
C SER A 37 -3.08 15.65 -13.39
N LEU A 38 -2.50 14.63 -14.03
CA LEU A 38 -3.12 13.83 -15.09
C LEU A 38 -3.87 12.59 -14.55
N ALA A 39 -3.80 12.33 -13.25
CA ALA A 39 -4.45 11.19 -12.60
C ALA A 39 -5.23 11.66 -11.36
N ALA A 40 -6.29 10.93 -10.99
CA ALA A 40 -6.93 11.07 -9.70
C ALA A 40 -5.92 10.70 -8.60
N ALA A 41 -5.25 11.72 -8.05
CA ALA A 41 -4.19 11.52 -7.08
C ALA A 41 -4.82 11.01 -5.76
N SER A 42 -4.68 9.72 -5.50
CA SER A 42 -5.13 9.07 -4.25
C SER A 42 -4.24 9.39 -3.04
N ASN A 43 -3.23 10.27 -3.18
CA ASN A 43 -2.27 10.60 -2.13
C ASN A 43 -2.25 12.10 -1.84
N GLN A 44 -3.19 12.54 -0.99
CA GLN A 44 -3.43 13.93 -0.64
C GLN A 44 -2.20 14.61 -0.02
N SER A 45 -1.47 13.94 0.88
CA SER A 45 -0.31 14.52 1.59
C SER A 45 0.87 14.81 0.66
N ALA A 46 1.17 13.92 -0.28
CA ALA A 46 2.24 14.11 -1.26
C ALA A 46 1.97 15.31 -2.18
N MET A 47 0.70 15.53 -2.53
CA MET A 47 0.30 16.63 -3.38
C MET A 47 0.36 17.98 -2.66
N THR A 48 -0.08 18.06 -1.40
CA THR A 48 0.08 19.24 -0.54
C THR A 48 1.54 19.67 -0.42
N GLN A 49 2.44 18.71 -0.21
CA GLN A 49 3.89 18.97 -0.15
C GLN A 49 4.45 19.47 -1.50
N LEU A 50 3.95 18.96 -2.63
CA LEU A 50 4.37 19.43 -3.94
C LEU A 50 3.89 20.84 -4.24
N VAL A 51 2.63 21.15 -3.94
CA VAL A 51 2.10 22.52 -4.11
C VAL A 51 2.84 23.50 -3.21
N GLY A 52 3.11 23.14 -1.95
CA GLY A 52 3.91 23.96 -1.04
C GLY A 52 5.34 24.21 -1.53
N ARG A 53 5.93 23.29 -2.31
CA ARG A 53 7.26 23.48 -2.94
C ARG A 53 7.21 24.33 -4.21
N ILE A 54 6.12 24.26 -4.98
CA ILE A 54 5.90 25.06 -6.20
C ILE A 54 5.59 26.53 -5.84
N LEU A 55 4.92 26.77 -4.71
CA LEU A 55 4.65 28.11 -4.20
C LEU A 55 5.91 28.84 -3.67
N ARG A 56 7.04 28.15 -3.50
CA ARG A 56 8.31 28.78 -3.10
C ARG A 56 8.87 29.57 -4.28
N GLN A 57 8.78 30.89 -4.20
CA GLN A 57 9.39 31.79 -5.17
C GLN A 57 10.92 31.57 -5.27
N PRO A 58 11.52 31.74 -6.46
CA PRO A 58 12.97 31.79 -6.59
C PRO A 58 13.53 32.85 -5.64
N TYR A 59 14.46 32.43 -4.78
CA TYR A 59 15.10 33.30 -3.78
C TYR A 59 14.16 33.90 -2.72
N ALA A 60 12.93 33.37 -2.58
CA ALA A 60 11.92 33.85 -1.63
C ALA A 60 11.55 35.35 -1.77
N LEU A 61 11.62 35.90 -2.99
CA LEU A 61 11.29 37.30 -3.29
C LEU A 61 10.06 37.39 -4.20
N LYS A 62 9.08 38.24 -3.85
CA LYS A 62 7.95 38.57 -4.74
C LYS A 62 8.49 39.29 -5.97
N THR A 63 8.09 38.86 -7.16
CA THR A 63 8.52 39.47 -8.43
C THR A 63 7.78 40.78 -8.74
N GLY A 64 6.70 41.06 -8.01
CA GLY A 64 5.84 42.22 -8.20
C GLY A 64 4.89 42.07 -9.39
N ARG A 65 4.83 40.87 -9.98
CA ARG A 65 3.96 40.52 -11.11
C ARG A 65 3.07 39.36 -10.67
N ALA A 66 1.80 39.66 -10.43
CA ALA A 66 0.83 38.67 -9.93
C ALA A 66 0.88 37.32 -10.65
N ALA A 67 0.96 37.32 -12.00
CA ALA A 67 1.00 36.09 -12.78
C ALA A 67 2.23 35.17 -12.53
N LEU A 68 3.33 35.71 -11.99
CA LEU A 68 4.54 34.97 -11.62
C LEU A 68 4.61 34.68 -10.11
N ASP A 69 3.80 35.39 -9.32
CA ASP A 69 3.70 35.22 -7.88
C ASP A 69 2.63 34.17 -7.48
N GLU A 70 2.03 33.49 -8.48
CA GLU A 70 0.92 32.52 -8.36
C GLU A 70 1.29 31.12 -8.89
N CYS A 71 0.61 30.08 -8.39
CA CYS A 71 0.74 28.70 -8.86
C CYS A 71 -0.50 28.27 -9.65
N TYR A 72 -0.29 27.59 -10.78
CA TYR A 72 -1.36 27.08 -11.63
C TYR A 72 -1.45 25.56 -11.51
N VAL A 73 -2.61 25.06 -11.12
CA VAL A 73 -2.87 23.62 -11.02
C VAL A 73 -3.90 23.22 -12.08
N VAL A 74 -3.46 22.39 -13.02
CA VAL A 74 -4.31 21.76 -14.03
C VAL A 74 -4.69 20.38 -13.53
N THR A 75 -5.98 20.07 -13.45
CA THR A 75 -6.47 18.74 -13.08
C THR A 75 -7.31 18.13 -14.18
N HIS A 76 -7.10 16.85 -14.46
CA HIS A 76 -7.91 16.06 -15.36
C HIS A 76 -8.65 14.99 -14.54
N HIS A 77 -9.98 15.02 -14.52
CA HIS A 77 -10.92 14.14 -13.81
C HIS A 77 -11.42 14.52 -12.40
N ALA A 78 -12.53 13.89 -12.05
CA ALA A 78 -13.63 14.36 -11.20
C ALA A 78 -13.36 14.25 -9.71
N ALA A 79 -12.47 15.10 -9.20
CA ALA A 79 -12.39 15.40 -7.77
C ALA A 79 -11.64 16.72 -7.55
N THR A 80 -11.66 17.65 -8.52
CA THR A 80 -10.83 18.87 -8.47
C THR A 80 -11.07 19.68 -7.21
N ARG A 81 -12.34 19.80 -6.78
CA ARG A 81 -12.67 20.54 -5.56
C ARG A 81 -12.11 19.86 -4.32
N ASP A 82 -12.25 18.55 -4.20
CA ASP A 82 -11.79 17.79 -3.03
C ASP A 82 -10.25 17.74 -2.97
N VAL A 83 -9.59 17.67 -4.13
CA VAL A 83 -8.13 17.77 -4.25
C VAL A 83 -7.63 19.14 -3.79
N VAL A 84 -8.28 20.22 -4.22
CA VAL A 84 -7.88 21.59 -3.86
C VAL A 84 -8.26 21.94 -2.42
N GLU A 85 -9.42 21.47 -1.94
CA GLU A 85 -9.82 21.58 -0.54
C GLU A 85 -8.87 20.79 0.36
N ALA A 86 -8.47 19.58 -0.03
CA ALA A 86 -7.44 18.81 0.69
C ALA A 86 -6.06 19.47 0.66
N ILE A 87 -5.68 20.15 -0.44
CA ILE A 87 -4.46 20.95 -0.50
C ILE A 87 -4.58 22.16 0.45
N LYS A 88 -5.71 22.89 0.43
CA LYS A 88 -5.95 24.05 1.29
C LYS A 88 -5.92 23.66 2.77
N THR A 89 -6.72 22.67 3.15
CA THR A 89 -6.75 22.14 4.53
C THR A 89 -5.41 21.53 4.93
N GLY A 90 -4.69 20.87 4.01
CA GLY A 90 -3.37 20.33 4.27
C GLY A 90 -2.31 21.41 4.55
N LEU A 91 -2.30 22.48 3.76
CA LEU A 91 -1.38 23.62 3.96
C LEU A 91 -1.71 24.41 5.24
N GLU A 92 -3.00 24.57 5.56
CA GLU A 92 -3.47 25.21 6.79
C GLU A 92 -3.12 24.37 8.04
N ARG A 93 -3.28 23.03 7.97
CA ARG A 93 -2.98 22.10 9.06
C ARG A 93 -1.48 21.91 9.30
N ASP A 94 -0.66 21.98 8.25
CA ASP A 94 0.80 21.86 8.35
C ASP A 94 1.47 23.18 8.83
N GLY A 95 0.68 24.19 9.26
CA GLY A 95 1.18 25.39 9.94
C GLY A 95 1.79 26.44 9.02
N LEU A 96 1.52 26.41 7.71
CA LEU A 96 2.03 27.42 6.76
C LEU A 96 1.33 28.79 6.84
N ALA A 97 0.41 28.98 7.78
CA ALA A 97 -0.17 30.28 8.13
C ALA A 97 0.88 31.32 8.60
N ASP A 98 1.99 30.85 9.17
CA ASP A 98 3.03 31.71 9.78
C ASP A 98 4.18 32.12 8.83
N LEU A 99 4.14 31.73 7.55
CA LEU A 99 5.27 31.98 6.62
C LEU A 99 5.37 33.42 6.08
N VAL A 100 4.66 34.38 6.67
CA VAL A 100 4.73 35.79 6.30
C VAL A 100 5.68 36.59 7.19
N ILE A 101 6.10 36.10 8.36
CA ILE A 101 6.91 36.92 9.28
C ILE A 101 8.06 36.12 9.93
N GLU A 102 9.29 36.57 9.62
CA GLU A 102 10.58 36.36 10.29
C GLU A 102 11.68 35.49 9.64
N VAL A 103 12.80 36.18 9.40
CA VAL A 103 14.19 35.71 9.23
C VAL A 103 14.94 36.25 10.46
N PRO A 104 16.05 35.68 11.01
CA PRO A 104 16.60 34.30 11.06
C PRO A 104 16.94 33.81 12.50
N GLN A 105 17.23 32.52 12.72
CA GLN A 105 18.46 32.03 13.42
C GLN A 105 18.59 30.50 13.45
N GLU A 106 19.83 30.04 13.33
CA GLU A 106 20.27 28.63 13.34
C GLU A 106 20.01 27.92 14.68
N ALA A 107 19.57 26.66 14.63
CA ALA A 107 19.95 25.61 15.59
C ALA A 107 19.59 24.18 15.08
N GLY A 108 20.63 23.40 14.78
CA GLY A 108 20.70 21.95 15.10
C GLY A 108 19.77 20.98 14.40
N ALA A 109 20.05 20.63 13.14
CA ALA A 109 19.52 19.41 12.54
C ALA A 109 20.24 18.16 13.11
N SER A 110 19.47 17.25 13.68
CA SER A 110 19.92 15.88 13.99
C SER A 110 19.93 15.06 12.71
N ASN A 111 21.05 14.39 12.42
CA ASN A 111 21.19 13.51 11.26
C ASN A 111 20.25 12.30 11.38
N PRO A 112 19.65 11.80 10.27
CA PRO A 112 19.00 10.49 10.26
C PRO A 112 20.04 9.42 10.62
N GLY A 113 19.77 8.64 11.66
CA GLY A 113 20.69 7.63 12.19
C GLY A 113 21.00 6.55 11.16
N THR A 114 22.28 6.20 11.03
CA THR A 114 22.72 5.03 10.25
C THR A 114 22.08 3.77 10.81
N ALA A 115 21.49 2.94 9.94
CA ALA A 115 20.89 1.68 10.33
C ALA A 115 21.93 0.80 11.07
N ARG A 116 21.60 0.41 12.31
CA ARG A 116 22.44 -0.45 13.16
C ARG A 116 21.77 -1.80 13.38
N LYS A 117 22.57 -2.81 13.69
CA LYS A 117 22.10 -4.17 13.93
C LYS A 117 21.60 -4.35 15.37
N ILE A 118 20.47 -5.02 15.50
CA ILE A 118 19.97 -5.60 16.75
C ILE A 118 20.11 -7.11 16.62
N GLU A 119 20.87 -7.73 17.51
CA GLU A 119 21.09 -9.17 17.52
C GLU A 119 19.95 -9.90 18.26
N ARG A 120 19.81 -11.19 18.00
CA ARG A 120 18.95 -12.03 18.84
C ARG A 120 19.48 -12.10 20.27
N ARG A 121 18.54 -12.24 21.22
CA ARG A 121 18.88 -12.53 22.62
C ARG A 121 19.71 -13.81 22.70
N ALA A 122 20.60 -13.87 23.69
CA ALA A 122 21.56 -14.96 23.84
C ALA A 122 20.89 -16.35 23.83
N GLU A 123 19.75 -16.47 24.51
CA GLU A 123 18.95 -17.71 24.60
C GLU A 123 18.33 -18.16 23.27
N PHE A 124 18.13 -17.24 22.31
CA PHE A 124 17.51 -17.52 21.01
C PHE A 124 18.51 -17.53 19.84
N ARG A 125 19.82 -17.37 20.10
CA ARG A 125 20.85 -17.32 19.05
C ARG A 125 20.93 -18.59 18.22
N SER A 126 20.72 -19.76 18.82
CA SER A 126 20.76 -21.05 18.13
C SER A 126 19.40 -21.47 17.54
N LEU A 127 18.32 -20.77 17.89
CA LEU A 127 16.97 -21.10 17.41
C LEU A 127 16.91 -20.94 15.90
N GLN A 128 16.39 -21.94 15.18
CA GLN A 128 16.18 -21.85 13.74
C GLN A 128 14.67 -21.89 13.49
N VAL A 129 14.11 -20.75 13.08
CA VAL A 129 12.67 -20.63 12.80
C VAL A 129 12.48 -20.55 11.29
N TYR A 130 11.69 -21.48 10.77
CA TYR A 130 11.30 -21.54 9.35
C TYR A 130 9.79 -21.45 9.23
N LEU A 131 9.31 -20.68 8.27
CA LEU A 131 7.89 -20.52 7.99
C LEU A 131 7.60 -20.83 6.52
N PRO A 132 6.42 -21.40 6.24
CA PRO A 132 5.98 -21.69 4.88
C PRO A 132 5.93 -20.42 4.04
N LYS A 133 6.32 -20.54 2.78
CA LYS A 133 6.05 -19.54 1.74
C LYS A 133 4.87 -19.97 0.90
N VAL A 134 4.20 -19.01 0.26
CA VAL A 134 3.25 -19.30 -0.82
C VAL A 134 4.03 -19.41 -2.12
N LEU A 135 4.19 -20.63 -2.61
CA LEU A 135 5.02 -20.93 -3.78
C LEU A 135 4.18 -21.44 -4.94
N ARG A 136 4.63 -21.11 -6.15
CA ARG A 136 4.17 -21.72 -7.40
C ARG A 136 5.03 -22.96 -7.68
N VAL A 137 4.39 -24.04 -8.09
CA VAL A 137 5.02 -25.31 -8.50
C VAL A 137 4.73 -25.52 -9.97
N ASP A 138 5.78 -25.46 -10.80
CA ASP A 138 5.72 -25.68 -12.24
C ASP A 138 6.69 -26.81 -12.60
N ASP A 139 6.19 -27.92 -13.14
CA ASP A 139 6.98 -29.07 -13.60
C ASP A 139 8.03 -29.59 -12.57
N GLY A 140 7.68 -29.54 -11.28
CA GLY A 140 8.54 -29.96 -10.16
C GLY A 140 9.57 -28.92 -9.71
N ALA A 141 9.69 -27.78 -10.40
CA ALA A 141 10.44 -26.62 -9.94
C ALA A 141 9.53 -25.71 -9.10
N MET A 142 10.12 -25.06 -8.09
CA MET A 142 9.40 -24.20 -7.16
C MET A 142 9.97 -22.79 -7.21
N ARG A 143 9.09 -21.80 -7.14
CA ARG A 143 9.46 -20.39 -7.06
C ARG A 143 8.41 -19.61 -6.27
N ASP A 144 8.78 -18.40 -5.85
CA ASP A 144 7.82 -17.47 -5.28
C ASP A 144 6.67 -17.23 -6.26
N LEU A 145 5.44 -17.24 -5.73
CA LEU A 145 4.25 -16.92 -6.51
C LEU A 145 4.32 -15.46 -6.98
N ASP A 146 4.12 -15.25 -8.27
CA ASP A 146 4.02 -13.93 -8.89
C ASP A 146 2.59 -13.67 -9.33
N TYR A 147 1.95 -12.67 -8.73
CA TYR A 147 0.55 -12.37 -9.00
C TYR A 147 0.30 -11.98 -10.46
N GLU A 148 1.22 -11.26 -11.11
CA GLU A 148 1.01 -10.81 -12.48
C GLU A 148 1.02 -11.98 -13.46
N THR A 149 2.01 -12.88 -13.34
CA THR A 149 2.18 -13.98 -14.30
C THR A 149 1.33 -15.19 -13.96
N ASP A 150 1.13 -15.50 -12.69
CA ASP A 150 0.50 -16.77 -12.27
C ASP A 150 -1.01 -16.63 -12.06
N ILE A 151 -1.50 -15.43 -11.75
CA ILE A 151 -2.92 -15.18 -11.46
C ILE A 151 -3.53 -14.22 -12.49
N LEU A 152 -3.05 -12.97 -12.57
CA LEU A 152 -3.67 -11.93 -13.39
C LEU A 152 -3.67 -12.30 -14.88
N ALA A 153 -2.56 -12.83 -15.40
CA ALA A 153 -2.45 -13.26 -16.79
C ALA A 153 -3.32 -14.48 -17.12
N ALA A 154 -3.72 -15.27 -16.13
CA ALA A 154 -4.58 -16.45 -16.29
C ALA A 154 -6.07 -16.12 -16.31
N ILE A 155 -6.47 -14.88 -15.98
CA ILE A 155 -7.86 -14.45 -16.06
C ILE A 155 -8.28 -14.37 -17.53
N ASP A 156 -9.25 -15.21 -17.91
CA ASP A 156 -9.95 -15.04 -19.17
C ASP A 156 -10.95 -13.89 -19.04
N TRP A 157 -10.91 -12.95 -19.98
CA TRP A 157 -11.77 -11.77 -20.02
C TRP A 157 -12.75 -11.80 -21.20
N ARG A 158 -12.66 -12.82 -22.06
CA ARG A 158 -13.44 -12.88 -23.32
C ARG A 158 -14.93 -13.05 -23.11
N ASP A 159 -15.33 -13.53 -21.94
CA ASP A 159 -16.71 -13.73 -21.50
C ASP A 159 -17.25 -12.57 -20.64
N TYR A 160 -16.43 -11.58 -20.32
CA TYR A 160 -16.89 -10.42 -19.56
C TYR A 160 -17.84 -9.55 -20.37
N SER A 161 -18.99 -9.20 -19.79
CA SER A 161 -19.96 -8.29 -20.39
C SER A 161 -20.02 -6.97 -19.61
N PRO A 162 -19.88 -5.81 -20.29
CA PRO A 162 -20.02 -4.50 -19.65
C PRO A 162 -21.49 -4.08 -19.45
N ALA A 163 -22.48 -4.96 -19.70
CA ALA A 163 -23.91 -4.61 -19.64
C ALA A 163 -24.35 -4.04 -18.28
N GLY A 164 -23.79 -4.54 -17.17
CA GLY A 164 -24.03 -3.97 -15.84
C GLY A 164 -23.51 -2.54 -15.72
N VAL A 165 -22.30 -2.27 -16.24
CA VAL A 165 -21.71 -0.91 -16.29
C VAL A 165 -22.57 -0.01 -17.16
N VAL A 166 -23.01 -0.50 -18.33
CA VAL A 166 -23.91 0.24 -19.21
C VAL A 166 -25.15 0.65 -18.45
N ALA A 167 -25.79 -0.24 -17.67
CA ALA A 167 -27.00 0.06 -16.91
C ALA A 167 -26.77 1.06 -15.75
N ASP A 168 -25.64 0.96 -15.06
CA ASP A 168 -25.32 1.76 -13.87
C ASP A 168 -24.95 3.23 -14.20
N ILE A 169 -24.56 3.52 -15.45
CA ILE A 169 -24.22 4.89 -15.87
C ILE A 169 -25.51 5.74 -15.93
N PRO A 170 -25.58 6.88 -15.19
CA PRO A 170 -26.75 7.77 -15.23
C PRO A 170 -26.96 8.39 -16.62
N ASP A 171 -28.21 8.68 -16.99
CA ASP A 171 -28.52 9.32 -18.28
C ASP A 171 -27.97 10.74 -18.41
N ASN A 172 -27.80 11.48 -17.31
CA ASN A 172 -27.14 12.77 -17.31
C ASN A 172 -25.92 12.72 -16.37
N PRO A 173 -24.81 12.09 -16.81
CA PRO A 173 -23.62 12.03 -15.99
C PRO A 173 -23.07 13.45 -15.80
N ALA A 174 -22.66 13.78 -14.58
CA ALA A 174 -22.14 15.12 -14.28
C ALA A 174 -20.94 15.43 -15.20
N HIS A 175 -20.95 16.60 -15.85
CA HIS A 175 -19.84 17.06 -16.67
C HIS A 175 -18.64 17.34 -15.78
N VAL A 176 -17.57 16.60 -15.99
CA VAL A 176 -16.31 16.81 -15.30
C VAL A 176 -15.41 17.56 -16.27
N ALA A 177 -15.62 18.87 -16.33
CA ALA A 177 -14.71 19.74 -17.08
C ALA A 177 -13.30 19.55 -16.54
N ALA A 178 -12.30 19.48 -17.42
CA ALA A 178 -10.94 19.78 -16.98
C ALA A 178 -10.95 21.24 -16.49
N GLN A 179 -10.69 21.43 -15.20
CA GLN A 179 -10.71 22.75 -14.57
C GLN A 179 -9.28 23.24 -14.40
N LEU A 180 -8.98 24.40 -15.00
CA LEU A 180 -7.79 25.16 -14.66
C LEU A 180 -8.08 25.94 -13.38
N GLN A 181 -7.40 25.56 -12.30
CA GLN A 181 -7.48 26.27 -11.03
C GLN A 181 -6.19 27.03 -10.76
N ARG A 182 -6.34 28.27 -10.30
CA ARG A 182 -5.24 29.15 -9.92
C ARG A 182 -5.24 29.29 -8.41
N ILE A 183 -4.10 29.01 -7.80
CA ILE A 183 -3.90 29.09 -6.36
C ILE A 183 -2.94 30.26 -6.09
N ALA A 184 -3.43 31.25 -5.35
CA ALA A 184 -2.69 32.44 -4.93
C ALA A 184 -2.56 32.49 -3.40
N LEU A 185 -1.50 33.13 -2.91
CA LEU A 185 -1.34 33.50 -1.50
C LEU A 185 -2.09 34.82 -1.25
N SER A 186 -2.96 34.85 -0.24
CA SER A 186 -3.69 36.06 0.17
C SER A 186 -3.04 36.70 1.39
N ASP A 187 -2.78 38.00 1.31
CA ASP A 187 -2.22 38.80 2.41
C ASP A 187 -3.33 39.30 3.40
N VAL A 188 -4.55 38.74 3.36
CA VAL A 188 -5.72 39.22 4.11
C VAL A 188 -6.30 38.09 4.97
N GLU A 189 -6.29 38.26 6.30
CA GLU A 189 -6.68 37.24 7.30
C GLU A 189 -8.14 36.77 7.19
N GLU A 190 -9.07 37.57 6.64
CA GLU A 190 -10.51 37.25 6.62
C GLU A 190 -10.92 36.15 5.63
N ASP A 191 -10.12 35.82 4.60
CA ASP A 191 -10.46 34.81 3.57
C ASP A 191 -9.59 33.53 3.63
N GLY A 192 -8.72 33.41 4.65
CA GLY A 192 -7.67 32.39 4.74
C GLY A 192 -6.42 32.74 3.90
N TYR A 193 -5.29 32.06 4.15
CA TYR A 193 -3.98 32.36 3.52
C TYR A 193 -3.88 31.96 2.04
N PHE A 194 -4.83 31.19 1.52
CA PHE A 194 -4.84 30.67 0.15
C PHE A 194 -6.18 30.94 -0.54
N ARG A 195 -6.10 31.54 -1.73
CA ARG A 195 -7.24 31.81 -2.61
C ARG A 195 -7.15 30.93 -3.86
N ALA A 196 -8.13 30.07 -4.05
CA ALA A 196 -8.28 29.25 -5.26
C ALA A 196 -9.37 29.85 -6.16
N GLU A 197 -9.02 30.20 -7.40
CA GLU A 197 -9.97 30.71 -8.39
C GLU A 197 -9.97 29.83 -9.64
N VAL A 198 -11.17 29.51 -10.13
CA VAL A 198 -11.34 28.83 -11.42
C VAL A 198 -11.14 29.87 -12.52
N VAL A 199 -10.08 29.72 -13.33
CA VAL A 199 -9.70 30.73 -14.33
C VAL A 199 -10.46 30.55 -15.64
N ALA A 200 -10.65 29.31 -16.07
CA ALA A 200 -11.44 28.98 -17.24
C ALA A 200 -11.86 27.50 -17.24
N PRO A 201 -13.05 27.17 -17.78
CA PRO A 201 -13.28 25.83 -18.28
C PRO A 201 -12.37 25.61 -19.50
N ALA A 202 -11.59 24.53 -19.51
CA ALA A 202 -10.91 24.12 -20.73
C ALA A 202 -11.98 23.60 -21.70
N ALA A 203 -12.39 24.44 -22.64
CA ALA A 203 -13.36 24.09 -23.67
C ALA A 203 -12.69 23.20 -24.74
N GLU A 204 -12.32 21.99 -24.37
CA GLU A 204 -12.03 20.96 -25.36
C GLU A 204 -13.34 20.29 -25.75
N THR A 205 -13.58 20.13 -27.06
CA THR A 205 -14.62 19.22 -27.54
C THR A 205 -14.14 17.80 -27.21
N LEU A 206 -14.53 17.29 -26.04
CA LEU A 206 -14.19 15.95 -25.61
C LEU A 206 -14.90 14.98 -26.57
N ARG A 207 -14.13 14.21 -27.33
CA ARG A 207 -14.63 12.99 -27.99
C ARG A 207 -14.24 11.82 -27.11
N PHE A 208 -15.10 10.81 -27.01
CA PHE A 208 -14.72 9.59 -26.32
C PHE A 208 -13.55 8.91 -27.02
N ASP A 209 -12.39 8.91 -26.38
CA ASP A 209 -11.16 8.30 -26.90
C ASP A 209 -11.10 6.83 -26.45
N ALA A 210 -11.59 5.93 -27.30
CA ALA A 210 -11.56 4.49 -27.04
C ALA A 210 -10.13 3.95 -26.83
N PRO A 211 -9.11 4.31 -27.64
CA PRO A 211 -7.71 3.98 -27.34
C PRO A 211 -7.24 4.42 -25.95
N TYR A 212 -7.61 5.61 -25.51
CA TYR A 212 -7.31 6.08 -24.15
C TYR A 212 -8.03 5.23 -23.09
N ALA A 213 -9.33 4.96 -23.26
CA ALA A 213 -10.08 4.08 -22.36
C ALA A 213 -9.45 2.69 -22.23
N VAL A 214 -8.96 2.10 -23.35
CA VAL A 214 -8.23 0.82 -23.35
C VAL A 214 -6.94 0.91 -22.54
N ARG A 215 -6.15 1.98 -22.71
CA ARG A 215 -4.92 2.19 -21.90
C ARG A 215 -5.26 2.31 -20.42
N MET A 216 -6.34 3.02 -20.12
CA MET A 216 -6.83 3.23 -18.75
C MET A 216 -7.32 1.97 -18.06
N ILE A 217 -7.50 0.84 -18.74
CA ILE A 217 -7.87 -0.45 -18.11
C ILE A 217 -6.82 -1.55 -18.25
N SER A 218 -5.66 -1.23 -18.84
CA SER A 218 -4.61 -2.21 -19.19
C SER A 218 -3.95 -2.89 -17.99
N ASP A 219 -4.00 -2.28 -16.81
CA ASP A 219 -3.56 -2.87 -15.54
C ASP A 219 -4.55 -3.88 -14.95
N LEU A 220 -5.80 -3.89 -15.44
CA LEU A 220 -6.87 -4.82 -15.05
C LEU A 220 -7.06 -5.92 -16.10
N VAL A 221 -7.07 -5.54 -17.37
CA VAL A 221 -7.24 -6.40 -18.54
C VAL A 221 -5.95 -6.33 -19.37
N PRO A 222 -4.95 -7.19 -19.13
CA PRO A 222 -3.63 -7.06 -19.73
C PRO A 222 -3.62 -7.20 -21.25
N ASN A 223 -4.59 -7.95 -21.81
CA ASN A 223 -4.70 -8.13 -23.26
C ASN A 223 -5.42 -6.93 -23.90
N PRO A 224 -4.73 -6.07 -24.67
CA PRO A 224 -5.31 -4.86 -25.23
C PRO A 224 -6.39 -5.13 -26.28
N PHE A 225 -6.37 -6.29 -26.94
CA PHE A 225 -7.41 -6.65 -27.92
C PHE A 225 -8.71 -7.03 -27.23
N VAL A 226 -8.63 -7.75 -26.11
CA VAL A 226 -9.81 -8.08 -25.28
C VAL A 226 -10.34 -6.82 -24.60
N ALA A 227 -9.46 -6.01 -24.03
CA ALA A 227 -9.81 -4.71 -23.45
C ALA A 227 -10.54 -3.81 -24.48
N ARG A 228 -10.07 -3.78 -25.73
CA ARG A 228 -10.74 -3.06 -26.83
C ARG A 228 -12.12 -3.62 -27.14
N GLY A 229 -12.31 -4.94 -27.10
CA GLY A 229 -13.63 -5.58 -27.24
C GLY A 229 -14.59 -5.11 -26.15
N ILE A 230 -14.16 -5.15 -24.88
CA ILE A 230 -14.96 -4.70 -23.74
C ILE A 230 -15.35 -3.23 -23.88
N VAL A 231 -14.41 -2.35 -24.26
CA VAL A 231 -14.70 -0.93 -24.47
C VAL A 231 -15.67 -0.73 -25.64
N ALA A 232 -15.54 -1.50 -26.72
CA ALA A 232 -16.45 -1.43 -27.86
C ALA A 232 -17.88 -1.85 -27.46
N ASP A 233 -18.03 -2.94 -26.71
CA ASP A 233 -19.34 -3.41 -26.22
C ASP A 233 -19.97 -2.41 -25.23
N LEU A 234 -19.16 -1.78 -24.38
CA LEU A 234 -19.60 -0.72 -23.48
C LEU A 234 -20.14 0.49 -24.25
N VAL A 235 -19.39 0.98 -25.25
CA VAL A 235 -19.81 2.11 -26.09
C VAL A 235 -21.08 1.76 -26.86
N ALA A 236 -21.15 0.59 -27.49
CA ALA A 236 -22.33 0.14 -28.22
C ALA A 236 -23.57 0.06 -27.31
N GLY A 237 -23.41 -0.42 -26.07
CA GLY A 237 -24.48 -0.45 -25.08
C GLY A 237 -24.97 0.95 -24.67
N LEU A 238 -24.06 1.91 -24.52
CA LEU A 238 -24.39 3.31 -24.21
C LEU A 238 -25.06 4.01 -25.40
N GLU A 239 -24.59 3.78 -26.63
CA GLU A 239 -25.21 4.28 -27.85
C GLU A 239 -26.65 3.75 -28.00
N ALA A 240 -26.88 2.47 -27.69
CA ALA A 240 -28.21 1.88 -27.66
C ALA A 240 -29.14 2.52 -26.59
N ARG A 241 -28.57 3.09 -25.52
CA ARG A 241 -29.28 3.90 -24.51
C ARG A 241 -29.45 5.38 -24.91
N GLY A 242 -29.02 5.77 -26.11
CA GLY A 242 -29.14 7.14 -26.61
C GLY A 242 -28.00 8.07 -26.19
N PHE A 243 -26.81 7.54 -25.87
CA PHE A 243 -25.61 8.37 -25.74
C PHE A 243 -25.04 8.67 -27.12
N ASP A 244 -25.19 9.92 -27.57
CA ASP A 244 -24.55 10.40 -28.79
C ASP A 244 -23.05 10.70 -28.58
N ALA A 245 -22.35 11.06 -29.65
CA ALA A 245 -20.91 11.31 -29.61
C ALA A 245 -20.51 12.45 -28.65
N ALA A 246 -21.36 13.46 -28.48
CA ALA A 246 -21.10 14.57 -27.56
C ALA A 246 -21.24 14.08 -26.11
N LYS A 247 -22.34 13.38 -25.82
CA LYS A 247 -22.63 12.84 -24.50
C LYS A 247 -21.62 11.77 -24.06
N LEU A 248 -21.15 10.92 -24.96
CA LEU A 248 -20.04 9.98 -24.70
C LEU A 248 -18.75 10.74 -24.36
N GLY A 249 -18.46 11.81 -25.09
CA GLY A 249 -17.35 12.71 -24.83
C GLY A 249 -17.39 13.31 -23.44
N ASP A 250 -18.50 13.99 -23.11
CA ASP A 250 -18.73 14.66 -21.82
C ASP A 250 -18.70 13.67 -20.64
N ALA A 251 -19.16 12.43 -20.87
CA ALA A 251 -19.22 11.39 -19.85
C ALA A 251 -17.93 10.54 -19.75
N SER A 252 -16.90 10.79 -20.57
CA SER A 252 -15.74 9.89 -20.71
C SER A 252 -15.10 9.50 -19.38
N GLY A 253 -14.92 10.46 -18.46
CA GLY A 253 -14.34 10.21 -17.14
C GLY A 253 -15.20 9.27 -16.29
N VAL A 254 -16.52 9.49 -16.27
CA VAL A 254 -17.47 8.65 -15.52
C VAL A 254 -17.55 7.25 -16.12
N ILE A 255 -17.58 7.14 -17.46
CA ILE A 255 -17.62 5.85 -18.16
C ILE A 255 -16.39 5.01 -17.81
N ILE A 256 -15.19 5.59 -17.90
CA ILE A 256 -13.93 4.91 -17.60
C ILE A 256 -13.85 4.53 -16.12
N ASP A 257 -14.22 5.43 -15.21
CA ASP A 257 -14.22 5.15 -13.77
C ASP A 257 -15.16 3.99 -13.41
N ARG A 258 -16.41 4.03 -13.88
CA ARG A 258 -17.39 2.96 -13.65
C ARG A 258 -16.93 1.62 -14.23
N LEU A 259 -16.36 1.64 -15.44
CA LEU A 259 -15.78 0.44 -16.04
C LEU A 259 -14.63 -0.11 -15.17
N ARG A 260 -13.72 0.74 -14.70
CA ARG A 260 -12.60 0.31 -13.83
C ARG A 260 -13.08 -0.27 -12.52
N VAL A 261 -14.09 0.31 -11.87
CA VAL A 261 -14.69 -0.22 -10.65
C VAL A 261 -15.25 -1.62 -10.89
N ALA A 262 -16.03 -1.81 -11.96
CA ALA A 262 -16.61 -3.11 -12.30
C ALA A 262 -15.55 -4.16 -12.66
N LEU A 263 -14.57 -3.80 -13.49
CA LEU A 263 -13.45 -4.68 -13.84
C LEU A 263 -12.60 -5.02 -12.61
N THR A 264 -12.40 -4.11 -11.67
CA THR A 264 -11.66 -4.39 -10.42
C THR A 264 -12.37 -5.44 -9.58
N LYS A 265 -13.69 -5.31 -9.44
CA LYS A 265 -14.52 -6.30 -8.73
C LYS A 265 -14.48 -7.67 -9.40
N GLU A 266 -14.64 -7.72 -10.71
CA GLU A 266 -14.59 -8.96 -11.48
C GLU A 266 -13.21 -9.62 -11.42
N ARG A 267 -12.14 -8.83 -11.57
CA ARG A 267 -10.76 -9.30 -11.44
C ARG A 267 -10.54 -9.95 -10.08
N ASP A 268 -10.94 -9.28 -8.99
CA ASP A 268 -10.73 -9.79 -7.64
C ASP A 268 -11.44 -11.14 -7.43
N ALA A 269 -12.68 -11.28 -7.93
CA ALA A 269 -13.43 -12.54 -7.85
C ALA A 269 -12.80 -13.67 -8.68
N ARG A 270 -12.36 -13.38 -9.92
CA ARG A 270 -11.71 -14.36 -10.80
C ARG A 270 -10.33 -14.76 -10.28
N SER A 271 -9.54 -13.80 -9.80
CA SER A 271 -8.23 -14.07 -9.17
C SER A 271 -8.38 -15.00 -7.96
N GLU A 272 -9.39 -14.77 -7.11
CA GLU A 272 -9.67 -15.64 -5.97
C GLU A 272 -10.00 -17.07 -6.41
N ALA A 273 -10.90 -17.21 -7.39
CA ALA A 273 -11.30 -18.52 -7.91
C ALA A 273 -10.11 -19.29 -8.50
N LEU A 274 -9.26 -18.61 -9.29
CA LEU A 274 -8.05 -19.20 -9.87
C LEU A 274 -7.05 -19.62 -8.80
N PHE A 275 -6.78 -18.75 -7.82
CA PHE A 275 -5.86 -19.06 -6.72
C PHE A 275 -6.33 -20.28 -5.93
N ARG A 276 -7.61 -20.31 -5.52
CA ARG A 276 -8.18 -21.43 -4.77
C ARG A 276 -8.15 -22.73 -5.58
N ALA A 277 -8.44 -22.67 -6.88
CA ALA A 277 -8.36 -23.81 -7.77
C ALA A 277 -6.93 -24.34 -7.91
N ALA A 278 -5.94 -23.44 -8.07
CA ALA A 278 -4.54 -23.80 -8.17
C ALA A 278 -3.97 -24.37 -6.86
N VAL A 279 -4.42 -23.88 -5.70
CA VAL A 279 -4.10 -24.49 -4.40
C VAL A 279 -4.66 -25.91 -4.30
N LYS A 280 -5.92 -26.10 -4.70
CA LYS A 280 -6.57 -27.42 -4.71
C LYS A 280 -5.89 -28.40 -5.68
N ALA A 281 -5.42 -27.92 -6.83
CA ALA A 281 -4.66 -28.70 -7.80
C ALA A 281 -3.24 -29.03 -7.32
N GLY A 282 -2.71 -28.27 -6.36
CA GLY A 282 -1.34 -28.42 -5.86
C GLY A 282 -0.30 -27.60 -6.63
N ASP A 283 -0.72 -26.78 -7.58
CA ASP A 283 0.16 -25.88 -8.34
C ASP A 283 0.58 -24.65 -7.51
N ILE A 284 -0.23 -24.26 -6.54
CA ILE A 284 0.14 -23.28 -5.50
C ILE A 284 0.19 -24.02 -4.17
N GLN A 285 1.28 -23.86 -3.44
CA GLN A 285 1.50 -24.59 -2.18
C GLN A 285 1.88 -23.64 -1.05
N PHE A 286 1.29 -23.87 0.12
CA PHE A 286 1.64 -23.23 1.37
C PHE A 286 2.00 -24.31 2.39
N ARG A 287 3.30 -24.64 2.47
CA ARG A 287 3.79 -25.83 3.17
C ARG A 287 5.13 -25.57 3.84
N LEU A 288 5.37 -26.21 4.98
CA LEU A 288 6.72 -26.26 5.53
C LEU A 288 7.50 -27.40 4.88
N ARG A 289 8.62 -27.06 4.26
CA ARG A 289 9.34 -27.93 3.33
C ARG A 289 10.70 -28.37 3.88
N LEU A 290 11.18 -29.52 3.43
CA LEU A 290 12.52 -30.02 3.79
C LEU A 290 13.60 -29.63 2.78
N ASP A 291 13.20 -29.15 1.60
CA ASP A 291 14.06 -28.75 0.49
C ASP A 291 14.72 -27.36 0.66
N GLY A 292 14.44 -26.67 1.77
CA GLY A 292 14.96 -25.34 2.08
C GLY A 292 14.15 -24.17 1.51
N ASN A 293 13.07 -24.41 0.76
CA ASN A 293 12.22 -23.36 0.19
C ASN A 293 11.22 -22.80 1.22
N ASN A 294 11.73 -22.44 2.40
CA ASN A 294 10.97 -21.78 3.46
C ASN A 294 11.47 -20.34 3.65
N TRP A 295 10.65 -19.49 4.27
CA TRP A 295 11.15 -18.24 4.83
C TRP A 295 11.92 -18.57 6.11
N ARG A 296 13.13 -18.01 6.25
CA ARG A 296 13.95 -18.17 7.45
C ARG A 296 13.93 -16.87 8.24
N MET A 297 13.58 -16.98 9.52
CA MET A 297 13.64 -15.86 10.47
C MET A 297 15.05 -15.26 10.46
N PRO A 298 15.20 -13.92 10.35
CA PRO A 298 16.50 -13.28 10.30
C PRO A 298 17.28 -13.51 11.60
N ASP A 299 18.60 -13.54 11.52
CA ASP A 299 19.47 -13.71 12.70
C ASP A 299 19.77 -12.36 13.41
N HIS A 300 19.48 -11.24 12.74
CA HIS A 300 19.57 -9.87 13.25
C HIS A 300 18.48 -8.99 12.60
N MET A 301 18.11 -7.91 13.27
CA MET A 301 17.26 -6.84 12.72
C MET A 301 18.07 -5.56 12.50
N LEU A 302 17.56 -4.66 11.67
CA LEU A 302 18.07 -3.30 11.56
C LEU A 302 17.16 -2.33 12.30
N THR A 303 17.75 -1.36 12.98
CA THR A 303 17.07 -0.22 13.61
C THR A 303 17.77 1.08 13.23
N THR A 304 16.99 2.14 13.07
CA THR A 304 17.50 3.51 12.93
C THR A 304 17.44 4.29 14.24
N GLU A 305 16.85 3.70 15.30
CA GLU A 305 16.72 4.35 16.59
C GLU A 305 18.09 4.55 17.23
N PRO A 306 18.37 5.72 17.84
CA PRO A 306 19.51 5.92 18.71
C PRO A 306 19.65 4.87 19.83
N PRO A 307 20.88 4.52 20.28
CA PRO A 307 21.08 3.56 21.37
C PRO A 307 20.39 3.91 22.69
N ASN A 308 20.13 5.20 22.92
CA ASN A 308 19.47 5.74 24.11
C ASN A 308 17.97 6.00 23.91
N SER A 309 17.39 5.57 22.78
CA SER A 309 15.95 5.69 22.56
C SER A 309 15.15 4.90 23.61
N PRO A 310 13.94 5.35 23.97
CA PRO A 310 13.11 4.66 24.96
C PRO A 310 12.82 3.21 24.55
N HIS A 311 13.10 2.28 25.46
CA HIS A 311 12.73 0.87 25.28
C HIS A 311 11.25 0.66 25.60
N LEU A 312 10.64 -0.32 24.94
CA LEU A 312 9.34 -0.82 25.34
C LEU A 312 9.50 -1.63 26.63
N THR A 313 8.60 -1.39 27.57
CA THR A 313 8.56 -2.02 28.90
C THR A 313 7.35 -2.94 29.00
N GLY A 314 7.46 -4.00 29.80
CA GLY A 314 6.34 -4.89 30.12
C GLY A 314 5.23 -4.20 30.93
N ALA A 315 4.14 -4.92 31.17
CA ALA A 315 2.98 -4.41 31.91
C ALA A 315 3.31 -4.05 33.37
N ASP A 316 4.33 -4.68 33.94
CA ASP A 316 4.86 -4.42 35.27
C ASP A 316 5.91 -3.29 35.31
N GLY A 317 6.18 -2.66 34.17
CA GLY A 317 7.25 -1.67 34.00
C GLY A 317 8.65 -2.27 33.87
N GLY A 318 8.76 -3.60 33.87
CA GLY A 318 10.00 -4.34 33.67
C GLY A 318 10.48 -4.38 32.22
N ALA A 319 11.63 -5.02 31.99
CA ALA A 319 12.09 -5.31 30.65
C ALA A 319 11.26 -6.43 30.02
N LEU A 320 11.10 -6.39 28.70
CA LEU A 320 10.54 -7.52 27.96
C LEU A 320 11.55 -8.68 27.96
N ASP A 321 11.06 -9.91 28.04
CA ASP A 321 11.89 -11.12 28.18
C ASP A 321 11.71 -12.12 27.04
N ARG A 322 10.59 -12.10 26.33
CA ARG A 322 10.24 -13.11 25.30
C ARG A 322 10.45 -12.65 23.86
N SER A 323 10.76 -11.37 23.66
CA SER A 323 11.14 -10.85 22.33
C SER A 323 12.40 -11.56 21.79
N LEU A 324 12.37 -12.03 20.53
CA LEU A 324 13.54 -12.66 19.91
C LEU A 324 14.77 -11.73 19.85
N PHE A 325 14.53 -10.43 19.67
CA PHE A 325 15.55 -9.38 19.52
C PHE A 325 15.49 -8.41 20.69
N SER A 326 16.63 -7.86 21.08
CA SER A 326 16.72 -6.90 22.17
C SER A 326 17.81 -5.87 21.91
N PRO A 327 17.57 -4.58 22.21
CA PRO A 327 16.34 -4.01 22.79
C PRO A 327 15.18 -3.86 21.79
N VAL A 328 13.96 -3.76 22.31
CA VAL A 328 12.78 -3.35 21.52
C VAL A 328 12.52 -1.87 21.80
N PHE A 329 12.56 -1.03 20.77
CA PHE A 329 12.35 0.41 20.93
C PHE A 329 10.87 0.77 20.87
N ARG A 330 10.40 1.55 21.84
CA ARG A 330 9.00 1.98 21.92
C ARG A 330 8.56 2.72 20.66
N ASN A 331 9.42 3.57 20.11
CA ASN A 331 9.13 4.42 18.95
C ASN A 331 8.97 3.64 17.64
N GLU A 332 9.46 2.40 17.58
CA GLU A 332 9.33 1.57 16.38
C GLU A 332 7.94 0.93 16.26
N LEU A 333 7.18 0.87 17.36
CA LEU A 333 5.84 0.29 17.43
C LEU A 333 4.81 1.40 17.68
N ASN A 334 3.68 1.35 16.98
CA ASN A 334 2.54 2.21 17.31
C ASN A 334 1.89 1.78 18.64
N GLY A 335 0.99 2.60 19.20
CA GLY A 335 0.42 2.35 20.53
C GLY A 335 -0.33 1.01 20.64
N GLU A 336 -0.99 0.55 19.58
CA GLU A 336 -1.70 -0.73 19.57
C GLU A 336 -0.71 -1.90 19.47
N GLU A 337 0.30 -1.80 18.59
CA GLU A 337 1.39 -2.78 18.47
C GLU A 337 2.18 -2.91 19.80
N GLN A 338 2.36 -1.81 20.54
CA GLN A 338 2.99 -1.85 21.87
C GLN A 338 2.17 -2.69 22.85
N ASN A 339 0.84 -2.55 22.85
CA ASN A 339 -0.04 -3.34 23.71
C ASN A 339 0.01 -4.83 23.35
N VAL A 340 0.02 -5.16 22.05
CA VAL A 340 0.16 -6.55 21.57
C VAL A 340 1.48 -7.15 22.03
N ALA A 341 2.59 -6.43 21.83
CA ALA A 341 3.91 -6.88 22.24
C ALA A 341 4.00 -7.12 23.75
N VAL A 342 3.44 -6.21 24.56
CA VAL A 342 3.41 -6.35 26.03
C VAL A 342 2.55 -7.55 26.45
N HIS A 343 1.41 -7.79 25.79
CA HIS A 343 0.57 -8.95 26.09
C HIS A 343 1.24 -10.28 25.73
N LEU A 344 1.84 -10.37 24.54
CA LEU A 344 2.60 -11.56 24.11
C LEU A 344 3.79 -11.85 25.04
N ASP A 345 4.47 -10.81 25.54
CA ASP A 345 5.61 -10.98 26.44
C ASP A 345 5.18 -11.42 27.85
N GLY A 346 4.04 -10.93 28.33
CA GLY A 346 3.48 -11.28 29.64
C GLY A 346 2.83 -12.66 29.73
N ASP A 347 2.48 -13.29 28.60
CA ASP A 347 1.85 -14.60 28.60
C ASP A 347 2.88 -15.72 28.79
N GLY A 348 2.73 -16.50 29.87
CA GLY A 348 3.66 -17.59 30.23
C GLY A 348 3.68 -18.78 29.27
N THR A 349 2.74 -18.88 28.35
CA THR A 349 2.67 -19.93 27.34
C THR A 349 3.33 -19.54 26.01
N VAL A 350 3.58 -18.25 25.80
CA VAL A 350 4.39 -17.74 24.69
C VAL A 350 5.87 -18.05 25.00
N LYS A 351 6.55 -18.72 24.08
CA LYS A 351 7.98 -19.01 24.18
C LYS A 351 8.81 -17.82 23.73
N TRP A 352 8.44 -17.28 22.58
CA TRP A 352 9.07 -16.13 21.98
C TRP A 352 8.10 -15.41 21.04
N TRP A 353 8.34 -14.14 20.80
CA TRP A 353 7.64 -13.35 19.78
C TRP A 353 8.60 -12.45 19.01
N HIS A 354 8.19 -12.06 17.82
CA HIS A 354 8.92 -11.18 16.93
C HIS A 354 7.94 -10.28 16.18
N ARG A 355 8.24 -8.98 16.13
CA ARG A 355 7.55 -8.06 15.24
C ARG A 355 8.12 -8.17 13.84
N ASN A 356 7.29 -8.53 12.88
CA ASN A 356 7.65 -8.60 11.48
C ASN A 356 7.57 -7.20 10.85
N VAL A 357 8.72 -6.69 10.39
CA VAL A 357 8.80 -5.36 9.79
C VAL A 357 8.57 -5.47 8.28
N ALA A 358 7.43 -4.99 7.82
CA ALA A 358 7.08 -4.95 6.40
C ALA A 358 8.15 -4.19 5.58
N LYS A 359 8.45 -4.68 4.37
CA LYS A 359 9.39 -4.07 3.40
C LYS A 359 10.85 -3.95 3.83
N ALA A 360 11.24 -4.46 5.00
CA ALA A 360 12.63 -4.81 5.22
C ALA A 360 13.03 -5.95 4.28
N SER A 361 14.29 -6.04 3.87
CA SER A 361 14.80 -7.09 2.95
C SER A 361 14.58 -8.53 3.44
N TYR A 362 14.10 -8.70 4.67
CA TYR A 362 13.91 -9.95 5.38
C TYR A 362 12.46 -10.16 5.91
N GLY A 363 11.54 -9.23 5.71
CA GLY A 363 10.16 -9.36 6.22
C GLY A 363 9.41 -10.55 5.63
N MET A 364 8.62 -11.25 6.44
CA MET A 364 7.75 -12.33 5.98
C MET A 364 6.53 -11.74 5.28
N GLY A 365 6.33 -12.08 4.00
CA GLY A 365 5.16 -11.69 3.22
C GLY A 365 4.41 -12.89 2.68
N LEU A 366 3.09 -12.89 2.84
CA LEU A 366 2.18 -13.91 2.32
C LEU A 366 1.51 -13.39 1.05
N GLN A 367 1.75 -14.08 -0.07
CA GLN A 367 1.12 -13.75 -1.34
C GLN A 367 -0.28 -14.36 -1.40
N GLY A 368 -1.31 -13.52 -1.52
CA GLY A 368 -2.68 -13.94 -1.81
C GLY A 368 -3.03 -13.78 -3.28
N TRP A 369 -4.33 -13.69 -3.57
CA TRP A 369 -4.87 -13.48 -4.92
C TRP A 369 -5.04 -12.02 -5.32
N LYS A 370 -4.34 -11.09 -4.66
CA LYS A 370 -4.18 -9.69 -5.10
C LYS A 370 -2.70 -9.32 -5.22
N ARG A 371 -2.42 -8.25 -5.97
CA ARG A 371 -1.06 -7.77 -6.26
C ARG A 371 -0.21 -7.54 -5.00
N GLY A 372 -0.82 -7.06 -3.91
CA GLY A 372 -0.12 -6.81 -2.65
C GLY A 372 0.04 -8.08 -1.82
N ARG A 373 1.26 -8.29 -1.30
CA ARG A 373 1.51 -9.28 -0.24
C ARG A 373 0.97 -8.77 1.10
N ILE A 374 0.45 -9.69 1.90
CA ILE A 374 0.09 -9.44 3.30
C ILE A 374 1.36 -9.57 4.12
N TYR A 375 1.63 -8.60 4.99
CA TYR A 375 2.79 -8.60 5.89
C TYR A 375 2.26 -8.57 7.33
N PRO A 376 2.04 -9.74 7.94
CA PRO A 376 1.55 -9.85 9.31
C PRO A 376 2.45 -9.10 10.27
N ASP A 377 1.90 -8.49 11.32
CA ASP A 377 2.66 -7.62 12.23
C ASP A 377 3.53 -8.40 13.22
N PHE A 378 3.05 -9.57 13.67
CA PHE A 378 3.72 -10.38 14.69
C PHE A 378 3.84 -11.84 14.29
N ILE A 379 4.90 -12.48 14.78
CA ILE A 379 5.13 -13.92 14.69
C ILE A 379 5.49 -14.38 16.10
N PHE A 380 4.78 -15.36 16.65
CA PHE A 380 5.06 -15.88 17.98
C PHE A 380 4.89 -17.39 18.07
N ALA A 381 5.57 -18.02 19.02
CA ALA A 381 5.44 -19.45 19.27
C ALA A 381 4.83 -19.75 20.64
N THR A 382 3.98 -20.78 20.70
CA THR A 382 3.31 -21.26 21.92
C THR A 382 3.55 -22.76 22.15
N GLY A 383 3.23 -23.27 23.36
CA GLY A 383 3.18 -24.70 23.69
C GLY A 383 4.29 -25.23 24.61
N GLY A 384 4.00 -26.29 25.37
CA GLY A 384 4.83 -26.86 26.46
C GLY A 384 5.78 -28.01 26.08
N THR A 385 6.43 -28.61 27.10
CA THR A 385 7.50 -29.64 26.99
C THR A 385 7.06 -31.04 26.54
N ALA A 386 5.77 -31.26 26.24
CA ALA A 386 5.27 -32.52 25.73
C ALA A 386 4.10 -32.29 24.75
N GLY A 387 4.41 -32.24 23.45
CA GLY A 387 3.43 -32.18 22.35
C GLY A 387 3.43 -30.85 21.59
N ALA A 388 3.94 -30.89 20.35
CA ALA A 388 3.75 -29.94 19.25
C ALA A 388 3.54 -28.45 19.64
N GLY A 389 4.63 -27.66 19.63
CA GLY A 389 4.52 -26.20 19.69
C GLY A 389 3.75 -25.62 18.50
N ARG A 390 3.21 -24.41 18.61
CA ARG A 390 2.53 -23.73 17.49
C ARG A 390 3.28 -22.47 17.14
N ILE A 391 3.42 -22.14 15.87
CA ILE A 391 3.86 -20.81 15.43
C ILE A 391 2.65 -20.09 14.84
N VAL A 392 2.33 -18.94 15.40
CA VAL A 392 1.24 -18.09 14.95
C VAL A 392 1.82 -16.89 14.23
N VAL A 393 1.30 -16.63 13.04
CA VAL A 393 1.57 -15.44 12.24
C VAL A 393 0.33 -14.55 12.35
N LEU A 394 0.49 -13.40 12.98
CA LEU A 394 -0.59 -12.53 13.43
C LEU A 394 -0.58 -11.20 12.68
N GLU A 395 -1.63 -10.94 11.91
CA GLU A 395 -1.97 -9.59 11.44
C GLU A 395 -2.87 -8.93 12.48
N THR A 396 -2.52 -7.71 12.87
CA THR A 396 -3.28 -6.91 13.83
C THR A 396 -3.91 -5.71 13.12
N LYS A 397 -5.12 -5.31 13.54
CA LYS A 397 -5.84 -4.23 12.87
C LYS A 397 -6.52 -3.28 13.86
N GLY A 398 -6.16 -2.01 13.82
CA GLY A 398 -6.75 -0.96 14.65
C GLY A 398 -8.23 -0.70 14.42
N ASP A 399 -8.87 -0.06 15.40
CA ASP A 399 -10.33 -0.01 15.65
C ASP A 399 -11.14 0.87 14.66
N HIS A 400 -10.78 0.91 13.38
CA HIS A 400 -11.50 1.68 12.37
C HIS A 400 -12.15 0.77 11.32
N LEU A 401 -13.50 0.69 11.41
CA LEU A 401 -14.50 0.23 10.43
C LEU A 401 -14.03 -0.86 9.46
N GLN A 402 -14.61 -2.06 9.55
CA GLN A 402 -14.50 -3.11 8.54
C GLN A 402 -14.48 -2.52 7.13
N ASN A 403 -13.38 -2.72 6.43
CA ASN A 403 -13.21 -2.26 5.06
C ASN A 403 -12.92 -3.49 4.16
N PRO A 404 -13.09 -3.35 2.83
CA PRO A 404 -12.86 -4.46 1.90
C PRO A 404 -11.44 -5.04 1.92
N ASP A 405 -10.45 -4.32 2.47
CA ASP A 405 -9.08 -4.81 2.64
C ASP A 405 -8.99 -5.79 3.83
N THR A 406 -9.65 -5.50 4.95
CA THR A 406 -9.72 -6.38 6.12
C THR A 406 -10.39 -7.70 5.77
N ASP A 407 -11.52 -7.68 5.05
CA ASP A 407 -12.22 -8.91 4.64
C ASP A 407 -11.37 -9.77 3.72
N TYR A 408 -10.65 -9.13 2.78
CA TYR A 408 -9.68 -9.82 1.92
C TYR A 408 -8.55 -10.48 2.73
N LYS A 409 -7.91 -9.73 3.63
CA LYS A 409 -6.81 -10.26 4.45
C LYS A 409 -7.26 -11.44 5.30
N ARG A 410 -8.43 -11.34 5.94
CA ARG A 410 -9.03 -12.43 6.71
C ARG A 410 -9.24 -13.66 5.84
N ALA A 411 -9.92 -13.51 4.70
CA ALA A 411 -10.19 -14.61 3.78
C ALA A 411 -8.92 -15.32 3.29
N VAL A 412 -7.84 -14.57 3.01
CA VAL A 412 -6.54 -15.16 2.61
C VAL A 412 -5.91 -15.91 3.77
N LEU A 413 -5.82 -15.30 4.96
CA LEU A 413 -5.15 -15.91 6.11
C LEU A 413 -5.89 -17.17 6.58
N ASP A 414 -7.22 -17.14 6.65
CA ASP A 414 -8.04 -18.31 6.99
C ASP A 414 -7.85 -19.44 5.96
N PHE A 415 -7.86 -19.11 4.67
CA PHE A 415 -7.68 -20.08 3.61
C PHE A 415 -6.26 -20.70 3.62
N LEU A 416 -5.23 -19.90 3.86
CA LEU A 416 -3.84 -20.39 3.99
C LEU A 416 -3.70 -21.31 5.19
N THR A 417 -4.29 -20.96 6.34
CA THR A 417 -4.29 -21.83 7.53
C THR A 417 -4.97 -23.18 7.25
N GLN A 418 -6.13 -23.17 6.60
CA GLN A 418 -6.84 -24.40 6.23
C GLN A 418 -6.08 -25.24 5.19
N SER A 419 -5.28 -24.59 4.33
CA SER A 419 -4.52 -25.23 3.26
C SER A 419 -3.09 -25.62 3.67
N PHE A 420 -2.67 -25.30 4.90
CA PHE A 420 -1.34 -25.59 5.40
C PHE A 420 -1.08 -27.10 5.48
N SER A 421 0.08 -27.53 4.99
CA SER A 421 0.51 -28.92 5.16
C SER A 421 2.02 -29.07 5.35
N TRP A 422 2.43 -30.24 5.83
CA TRP A 422 3.82 -30.63 6.01
C TRP A 422 4.31 -31.46 4.82
N ASP A 423 5.57 -31.29 4.42
CA ASP A 423 6.21 -32.28 3.55
C ASP A 423 6.49 -33.56 4.36
N HIS A 424 6.06 -34.71 3.83
CA HIS A 424 6.19 -36.01 4.50
C HIS A 424 7.37 -36.87 3.95
N ALA A 425 8.07 -36.41 2.92
CA ALA A 425 9.12 -37.16 2.27
C ALA A 425 10.48 -36.44 2.37
N VAL A 426 11.46 -37.11 2.97
CA VAL A 426 12.87 -36.70 2.98
C VAL A 426 13.50 -37.14 1.65
N PRO A 427 14.02 -36.24 0.80
CA PRO A 427 14.81 -36.64 -0.36
C PRO A 427 16.02 -37.46 0.10
N ALA A 428 16.27 -38.61 -0.55
CA ALA A 428 17.38 -39.48 -0.19
C ALA A 428 18.72 -38.72 -0.26
N GLY A 429 19.43 -38.64 0.88
CA GLY A 429 20.77 -38.04 0.97
C GLY A 429 20.88 -36.69 1.67
N GLN A 430 19.78 -36.11 2.19
CA GLN A 430 19.82 -34.88 3.01
C GLN A 430 19.55 -35.16 4.50
N LEU A 431 20.18 -34.34 5.36
CA LEU A 431 20.13 -34.44 6.82
C LEU A 431 18.69 -34.53 7.34
N GLN A 432 18.43 -35.48 8.24
CA GLN A 432 17.19 -35.53 9.02
C GLN A 432 17.05 -34.25 9.84
N LEU A 433 16.18 -33.33 9.40
CA LEU A 433 15.60 -32.33 10.28
C LEU A 433 14.76 -33.11 11.32
N ALA A 434 15.17 -33.07 12.59
CA ALA A 434 14.35 -33.59 13.68
C ALA A 434 13.12 -32.68 13.82
N MET A 435 12.03 -33.08 13.20
CA MET A 435 10.79 -32.31 13.17
C MET A 435 10.11 -32.45 14.54
N THR A 436 9.96 -31.34 15.28
CA THR A 436 9.34 -31.32 16.61
C THR A 436 7.81 -31.39 16.60
N GLY A 437 7.21 -31.56 15.42
CA GLY A 437 5.76 -31.68 15.24
C GLY A 437 5.00 -30.38 15.43
N GLU A 438 5.66 -29.23 15.34
CA GLU A 438 5.00 -27.93 15.49
C GLU A 438 3.93 -27.70 14.39
N THR A 439 2.98 -26.78 14.56
CA THR A 439 2.01 -26.41 13.50
C THR A 439 2.08 -24.92 13.22
N VAL A 440 1.89 -24.48 11.97
CA VAL A 440 1.83 -23.05 11.62
C VAL A 440 0.38 -22.63 11.45
N GLU A 441 -0.03 -21.58 12.14
CA GLU A 441 -1.35 -20.96 12.05
C GLU A 441 -1.19 -19.50 11.61
N CYS A 442 -1.98 -19.07 10.64
CA CYS A 442 -2.10 -17.67 10.25
C CYS A 442 -3.42 -17.12 10.76
N ALA A 443 -3.37 -16.03 11.52
CA ALA A 443 -4.54 -15.42 12.15
C ALA A 443 -4.59 -13.92 11.88
N LEU A 444 -5.79 -13.40 11.64
CA LEU A 444 -6.09 -11.98 11.66
C LEU A 444 -6.93 -11.68 12.90
N VAL A 445 -6.47 -10.76 13.73
CA VAL A 445 -7.18 -10.37 14.95
C VAL A 445 -7.37 -8.86 14.98
N LEU A 446 -8.61 -8.42 15.21
CA LEU A 446 -8.93 -7.01 15.44
C LEU A 446 -8.40 -6.61 16.82
N MET A 447 -7.89 -5.38 16.96
CA MET A 447 -7.29 -4.93 18.23
C MET A 447 -8.27 -4.97 19.40
N GLU A 448 -9.52 -4.58 19.18
CA GLU A 448 -10.62 -4.71 20.16
C GLU A 448 -10.87 -6.15 20.64
N ASP A 449 -10.66 -7.14 19.76
CA ASP A 449 -10.88 -8.55 20.04
C ASP A 449 -9.63 -9.23 20.62
N LEU A 450 -8.46 -8.59 20.55
CA LEU A 450 -7.19 -9.17 20.97
C LEU A 450 -7.23 -9.71 22.41
N PRO A 451 -7.77 -9.00 23.42
CA PRO A 451 -7.83 -9.52 24.78
C PRO A 451 -8.70 -10.79 24.94
N SER A 452 -9.70 -10.98 24.07
CA SER A 452 -10.63 -12.12 24.12
C SER A 452 -10.17 -13.29 23.24
N VAL A 453 -9.53 -12.99 22.11
CA VAL A 453 -9.10 -13.95 21.09
C VAL A 453 -7.68 -14.48 21.34
N LEU A 454 -6.77 -13.62 21.82
CA LEU A 454 -5.37 -13.99 22.02
C LEU A 454 -5.21 -15.17 22.99
N PRO A 455 -5.91 -15.26 24.13
CA PRO A 455 -5.86 -16.45 24.98
C PRO A 455 -6.28 -17.75 24.27
N ALA A 456 -7.27 -17.67 23.37
CA ALA A 456 -7.72 -18.81 22.58
C ALA A 456 -6.71 -19.22 21.50
N LEU A 457 -6.10 -18.25 20.80
CA LEU A 457 -5.02 -18.50 19.83
C LEU A 457 -3.81 -19.13 20.53
N VAL A 458 -3.48 -18.60 21.70
CA VAL A 458 -2.32 -19.01 22.49
C VAL A 458 -2.49 -20.41 23.07
N SER A 459 -3.68 -20.73 23.61
CA SER A 459 -4.04 -22.07 24.10
C SER A 459 -4.35 -23.07 22.99
N GLY A 460 -4.49 -22.60 21.76
CA GLY A 460 -4.81 -23.39 20.58
C GLY A 460 -6.27 -23.83 20.48
N ALA A 461 -7.16 -23.22 21.27
CA ALA A 461 -8.60 -23.42 21.26
C ALA A 461 -9.36 -22.47 20.31
N TYR A 462 -8.64 -21.63 19.58
CA TYR A 462 -9.24 -20.75 18.57
C TYR A 462 -9.77 -21.58 17.40
N ASN A 463 -11.09 -21.65 17.28
CA ASN A 463 -11.74 -22.16 16.09
C ASN A 463 -11.90 -21.01 15.11
N LEU A 464 -11.28 -21.13 13.93
CA LEU A 464 -11.54 -20.23 12.81
C LEU A 464 -13.06 -20.28 12.50
N PRO A 465 -13.73 -19.11 12.37
CA PRO A 465 -15.15 -19.06 12.04
C PRO A 465 -15.51 -19.66 10.68
#